data_AF-A0A1W9YMJ0-F1
#
_entry.id   AF-A0A1W9YMJ0-F1
#
_cell.length_a   1.000
_cell.length_b   1.000
_cell.length_c   1.000
_cell.angle_alpha   90.00
_cell.angle_beta   90.00
_cell.angle_gamma   90.00
#
_symmetry.space_group_name_H-M   'P 1'
#
loop_
_entity.id
_entity.type
_entity.pdbx_description
1 polymer ?
#
loop_
_entity_poly.entity_id
_entity_poly.type
_entity_poly.pdbx_seq_one_letter_code
_entity_poly.pdbx_strand_id
1 'polypeptide(L)' 'VATAIRIGRPASGKLALAARDESEGLIDAVTDEQILDAQAFLAAREGIFVEPASAVGVAGLFKLKSEGRLDP' A
#
# COMPACT_ATOMS: atom_id res chain seq x y z
N VAL A 1 -2.42 4.00 -12.53
CA VAL A 1 -3.68 4.00 -11.75
C VAL A 1 -3.65 4.97 -10.56
N ALA A 2 -2.63 4.93 -9.69
CA ALA A 2 -2.55 5.77 -8.49
C ALA A 2 -1.73 7.07 -8.71
N THR A 3 -2.35 8.12 -9.26
CA THR A 3 -1.65 9.36 -9.61
C THR A 3 -1.09 10.12 -8.41
N ALA A 4 -1.77 10.11 -7.25
CA ALA A 4 -1.35 10.83 -6.05
C ALA A 4 0.03 10.39 -5.50
N ILE A 5 0.46 9.17 -5.83
CA ILE A 5 1.75 8.61 -5.41
C ILE A 5 2.70 8.36 -6.60
N ARG A 6 2.44 8.98 -7.78
CA ARG A 6 3.32 8.86 -8.95
C ARG A 6 4.56 9.75 -8.82
N ILE A 7 5.38 9.47 -7.80
CA ILE A 7 6.52 10.26 -7.37
C ILE A 7 7.82 9.44 -7.56
N GLY A 8 8.66 9.83 -8.52
CA GLY A 8 9.94 9.15 -8.78
C GLY A 8 11.08 9.53 -7.83
N ARG A 9 10.98 10.66 -7.12
CA ARG A 9 12.00 11.16 -6.19
C ARG A 9 11.33 11.82 -4.98
N PRO A 10 11.02 11.07 -3.91
CA PRO A 10 10.29 11.61 -2.76
C PRO A 10 11.13 12.62 -1.98
N ALA A 11 10.55 13.79 -1.67
CA ALA A 11 11.21 14.83 -0.88
C ALA A 11 11.66 14.32 0.50
N SER A 12 10.81 13.50 1.14
CA SER A 12 11.07 12.91 2.46
C SER A 12 11.70 11.51 2.39
N GLY A 13 12.36 11.13 1.29
CA GLY A 13 12.88 9.77 1.09
C GLY A 13 13.83 9.29 2.18
N LYS A 14 14.72 10.16 2.68
CA LYS A 14 15.64 9.81 3.78
C LYS A 14 14.88 9.57 5.09
N LEU A 15 13.87 10.38 5.38
CA LEU A 15 13.03 10.22 6.58
C LEU A 15 12.22 8.93 6.51
N ALA A 16 11.69 8.57 5.33
CA ALA A 16 10.97 7.31 5.14
C ALA A 16 11.88 6.08 5.37
N LEU A 17 13.13 6.12 4.88
CA LEU A 17 14.10 5.05 5.13
C LEU A 17 14.45 4.94 6.61
N ALA A 18 14.70 6.05 7.29
CA ALA A 18 14.95 6.05 8.74
C ALA A 18 13.76 5.48 9.52
N ALA A 19 12.54 5.92 9.20
CA ALA A 19 11.33 5.42 9.84
C ALA A 19 11.12 3.91 9.63
N ARG A 20 11.44 3.39 8.44
CA ARG A 20 11.43 1.94 8.16
C ARG A 20 12.41 1.20 9.08
N ASP A 21 13.65 1.69 9.17
CA ASP A 21 14.71 1.02 9.91
C ASP A 21 14.48 1.08 11.43
N GLU A 22 14.05 2.23 11.96
CA GLU A 22 13.75 2.43 13.39
C GLU A 22 12.54 1.64 13.88
N SER A 23 11.54 1.43 13.01
CA SER A 23 10.34 0.65 13.35
C SER A 23 10.46 -0.85 13.07
N GLU A 24 11.60 -1.29 12.52
CA GLU A 24 11.75 -2.64 11.94
C GLU A 24 10.66 -2.96 10.90
N GLY A 25 10.14 -1.92 10.25
CA GLY A 25 9.05 -1.99 9.30
C GLY A 25 9.51 -2.28 7.88
N LEU A 26 8.60 -2.01 6.93
CA LEU A 26 8.78 -2.33 5.52
C LEU A 26 8.34 -1.17 4.63
N ILE A 27 9.09 -0.93 3.56
CA ILE A 27 8.61 -0.20 2.37
C ILE A 27 8.61 -1.21 1.23
N ASP A 28 7.45 -1.42 0.61
CA ASP A 28 7.25 -2.40 -0.45
C ASP A 28 6.33 -1.83 -1.55
N ALA A 29 6.27 -2.52 -2.67
CA ALA A 29 5.48 -2.15 -3.84
C ALA A 29 4.38 -3.17 -4.15
N VAL A 30 3.32 -2.66 -4.77
CA VAL A 30 2.19 -3.42 -5.31
C VAL A 30 1.94 -2.99 -6.76
N THR A 31 1.31 -3.86 -7.55
CA THR A 31 0.98 -3.55 -8.95
C THR A 31 -0.30 -2.70 -9.06
N ASP A 32 -0.49 -2.04 -10.21
CA ASP A 32 -1.71 -1.28 -10.50
C ASP A 32 -2.96 -2.18 -10.43
N GLU A 33 -2.88 -3.45 -10.82
CA GLU A 33 -3.96 -4.43 -10.70
C GLU A 33 -4.31 -4.68 -9.23
N GLN A 34 -3.32 -4.92 -8.36
CA GLN A 34 -3.54 -5.12 -6.93
C GLN A 34 -4.19 -3.90 -6.26
N ILE A 35 -3.85 -2.69 -6.72
CA ILE A 35 -4.45 -1.45 -6.26
C ILE A 35 -5.96 -1.40 -6.61
N LEU A 36 -6.30 -1.72 -7.87
CA LEU A 36 -7.69 -1.73 -8.33
C LEU A 36 -8.52 -2.80 -7.62
N ASP A 37 -7.95 -3.99 -7.41
CA ASP A 37 -8.60 -5.08 -6.69
C ASP A 37 -8.90 -4.68 -5.24
N ALA A 38 -7.94 -4.06 -4.55
CA ALA A 38 -8.14 -3.57 -3.18
C ALA A 38 -9.17 -2.44 -3.10
N GLN A 39 -9.17 -1.51 -4.06
CA GLN A 39 -10.15 -0.43 -4.14
C GLN A 39 -11.57 -1.01 -4.33
N ALA A 40 -11.72 -1.97 -5.25
CA ALA A 40 -12.99 -2.64 -5.50
C ALA A 40 -13.46 -3.44 -4.27
N PHE A 41 -12.54 -4.13 -3.58
CA PHE A 41 -12.83 -4.82 -2.34
C PHE A 41 -13.39 -3.86 -1.28
N LEU A 42 -12.72 -2.74 -1.02
CA LEU A 42 -13.15 -1.76 -0.02
C LEU A 42 -14.55 -1.21 -0.32
N ALA A 43 -14.82 -0.88 -1.58
CA ALA A 43 -16.12 -0.37 -1.99
C ALA A 43 -17.22 -1.42 -1.84
N ALA A 44 -16.97 -2.65 -2.29
CA ALA A 44 -17.99 -3.70 -2.37
C ALA A 44 -18.23 -4.45 -1.06
N ARG A 45 -17.22 -4.55 -0.18
CA ARG A 45 -17.27 -5.35 1.05
C ARG A 45 -17.37 -4.52 2.31
N GLU A 46 -16.70 -3.37 2.33
CA GLU A 46 -16.64 -2.52 3.53
C GLU A 46 -17.52 -1.26 3.38
N GLY A 47 -18.07 -1.00 2.19
CA GLY A 47 -18.85 0.21 1.91
C GLY A 47 -18.01 1.48 1.95
N ILE A 48 -16.69 1.37 1.78
CA ILE A 48 -15.73 2.47 1.86
C ILE A 48 -15.15 2.70 0.46
N PHE A 49 -15.57 3.78 -0.21
CA PHE A 49 -15.05 4.14 -1.53
C PHE A 49 -13.88 5.13 -1.40
N VAL A 50 -12.70 4.71 -1.83
CA VAL A 50 -11.45 5.49 -1.77
C VAL A 50 -10.88 5.75 -3.16
N GLU A 51 -9.97 6.73 -3.27
CA GLU A 51 -9.14 6.86 -4.47
C GLU A 51 -8.12 5.71 -4.59
N PRO A 52 -7.53 5.47 -5.78
CA PRO A 52 -6.61 4.34 -5.95
C PRO A 52 -5.35 4.40 -5.07
N ALA A 53 -4.77 5.58 -4.83
CA ALA A 53 -3.59 5.69 -3.98
C ALA A 53 -3.87 5.27 -2.52
N SER A 54 -5.07 5.58 -2.03
CA SER A 54 -5.51 5.19 -0.69
C SER A 54 -5.73 3.68 -0.55
N ALA A 55 -6.04 2.98 -1.64
CA ALA A 55 -6.20 1.52 -1.64
C ALA A 55 -4.86 0.75 -1.51
N VAL A 56 -3.72 1.41 -1.75
CA VAL A 56 -2.38 0.78 -1.73
C VAL A 56 -2.05 0.13 -0.39
N GLY A 57 -2.47 0.72 0.73
CA GLY A 57 -2.26 0.14 2.06
C GLY A 57 -2.93 -1.22 2.22
N VAL A 58 -4.17 -1.36 1.73
CA VAL A 58 -4.92 -2.62 1.76
C VAL A 58 -4.38 -3.62 0.74
N ALA A 59 -4.00 -3.16 -0.45
CA ALA A 59 -3.31 -4.00 -1.44
C ALA A 59 -2.02 -4.59 -0.87
N GLY A 60 -1.23 -3.78 -0.16
CA GLY A 60 -0.01 -4.23 0.53
C GLY A 60 -0.32 -5.26 1.61
N LEU A 61 -1.37 -5.06 2.41
CA LEU A 61 -1.81 -6.02 3.41
C LEU A 61 -2.20 -7.37 2.78
N PHE A 62 -2.96 -7.35 1.67
CA PHE A 62 -3.34 -8.56 0.96
C PHE A 62 -2.14 -9.31 0.40
N LYS A 63 -1.15 -8.59 -0.16
CA LYS A 63 0.12 -9.17 -0.62
C LYS A 63 0.88 -9.83 0.52
N LEU A 64 1.07 -9.15 1.66
CA LEU A 64 1.79 -9.72 2.80
C LEU A 64 1.07 -10.94 3.37
N LYS A 65 -0.26 -10.92 3.39
CA LYS A 65 -1.08 -12.07 3.80
C LYS A 65 -0.85 -13.28 2.89
N SER A 66 -0.86 -13.09 1.57
CA SER A 66 -0.65 -14.18 0.61
C SER A 66 0.78 -14.73 0.66
N GLU A 67 1.75 -13.90 1.04
CA GLU A 67 3.14 -14.30 1.27
C GLU A 67 3.38 -14.98 2.63
N GLY A 68 2.37 -15.05 3.51
CA GLY A 68 2.51 -15.61 4.86
C GLY A 68 3.39 -14.77 5.79
N ARG A 69 3.46 -13.46 5.55
CA ARG A 69 4.31 -12.49 6.27
C ARG A 69 3.54 -11.60 7.25
N LEU A 70 2.32 -11.98 7.59
CA LEU A 70 1.54 -11.32 8.64
C LEU A 70 1.46 -12.23 9.85
N ASP A 71 1.65 -11.64 11.02
CA ASP A 71 1.41 -12.34 12.27
C ASP A 71 -0.08 -12.73 12.39
N PRO A 72 -0.40 -13.85 13.07
CA PRO A 72 -1.77 -14.33 13.25
C PRO A 72 -2.71 -13.35 13.97
#